data_AF-A0A8I3AR90-F1
#
_entry.id   AF-A0A8I3AR90-F1
#
_cell.length_a   1.000
_cell.length_b   1.000
_cell.length_c   1.000
_cell.angle_alpha   90.00
_cell.angle_beta   90.00
_cell.angle_gamma   90.00
#
_symmetry.space_group_name_H-M   'P 1'
#
loop_
_entity.id
_entity.type
_entity.pdbx_description
1 polymer ?
#
loop_
_entity_poly.entity_id
_entity_poly.type
_entity_poly.pdbx_seq_one_letter_code
_entity_poly.pdbx_strand_id
1 'polypeptide(L)'
;MNRPFGAISRRARSTVLQTRPQVVIRRQLSAKAIYSSFPATLHYYAPKPVSSLFDSKEKDERPHDISAEGVTVEPSGLVYPAFNRSVSNGAVMFPNTFMMQELIRMHFDYMLDREDEGHEVDTPFVYTIARELNQSLDKFYAQYAQKETADSWLDAHDFKDAVADDADPVWMAK
;
A
#
# COMPACT_ATOMS: atom_id res chain seq x y z
N MET A 1 -71.80 -30.39 14.90
CA MET A 1 -71.21 -30.14 13.57
C MET A 1 -69.82 -29.55 13.76
N ASN A 2 -68.79 -30.35 13.47
CA ASN A 2 -67.37 -30.04 13.68
C ASN A 2 -66.85 -28.98 12.70
N ARG A 3 -66.08 -28.01 13.19
CA ARG A 3 -65.14 -27.19 12.40
C ARG A 3 -63.70 -27.53 12.82
N PRO A 4 -62.73 -27.61 11.91
CA PRO A 4 -61.42 -28.18 12.23
C PRO A 4 -60.25 -27.18 12.20
N PHE A 5 -59.12 -27.66 12.72
CA PHE A 5 -57.72 -27.26 12.52
C PHE A 5 -57.17 -25.92 13.06
N GLY A 6 -55.99 -26.06 13.70
CA GLY A 6 -55.07 -24.97 13.99
C GLY A 6 -53.83 -25.46 14.77
N ALA A 7 -52.99 -26.29 14.14
CA ALA A 7 -51.71 -26.69 14.70
C ALA A 7 -50.76 -25.48 14.79
N ILE A 8 -50.24 -25.20 15.98
CA ILE A 8 -49.28 -24.12 16.23
C ILE A 8 -47.90 -24.61 15.80
N SER A 9 -47.48 -24.23 14.59
CA SER A 9 -46.10 -24.41 14.13
C SER A 9 -45.24 -23.27 14.66
N ARG A 10 -44.35 -23.57 15.61
CA ARG A 10 -43.29 -22.65 16.02
C ARG A 10 -42.22 -22.61 14.91
N ARG A 11 -42.26 -21.60 14.04
CA ARG A 11 -41.13 -21.26 13.19
C ARG A 11 -40.01 -20.68 14.05
N ALA A 12 -38.92 -21.42 14.19
CA ALA A 12 -37.65 -20.88 14.64
C ALA A 12 -37.23 -19.75 13.67
N ARG A 13 -36.95 -18.57 14.21
CA ARG A 13 -36.30 -17.49 13.45
C ARG A 13 -34.84 -17.88 13.27
N SER A 14 -34.49 -18.31 12.06
CA SER A 14 -33.11 -18.42 11.64
C SER A 14 -32.55 -17.01 11.52
N THR A 15 -31.64 -16.64 12.41
CA THR A 15 -30.83 -15.43 12.26
C THR A 15 -29.82 -15.73 11.18
N VAL A 16 -30.14 -15.33 9.95
CA VAL A 16 -29.19 -15.35 8.84
C VAL A 16 -28.16 -14.26 9.14
N LEU A 17 -26.95 -14.66 9.55
CA LEU A 17 -25.78 -13.81 9.51
C LEU A 17 -25.55 -13.45 8.04
N GLN A 18 -25.99 -12.25 7.69
CA GLN A 18 -25.83 -11.68 6.36
C GLN A 18 -24.36 -11.27 6.23
N THR A 19 -23.50 -12.19 5.83
CA THR A 19 -22.14 -11.87 5.38
C THR A 19 -22.27 -10.89 4.22
N ARG A 20 -21.90 -9.63 4.46
CA ARG A 20 -21.79 -8.63 3.39
C ARG A 20 -20.86 -9.21 2.33
N PRO A 21 -21.26 -9.26 1.04
CA PRO A 21 -20.37 -9.71 -0.01
C PRO A 21 -19.18 -8.76 -0.05
N GLN A 22 -17.99 -9.31 0.20
CA GLN A 22 -16.72 -8.66 -0.11
C GLN A 22 -16.81 -8.20 -1.57
N VAL A 23 -16.95 -6.88 -1.80
CA VAL A 23 -16.99 -6.32 -3.15
C VAL A 23 -15.59 -6.46 -3.72
N VAL A 24 -15.33 -7.58 -4.37
CA VAL A 24 -14.11 -7.79 -5.16
C VAL A 24 -14.27 -6.94 -6.41
N ILE A 25 -13.78 -5.70 -6.37
CA ILE A 25 -13.63 -4.87 -7.57
C ILE A 25 -12.60 -5.57 -8.46
N ARG A 26 -13.09 -6.44 -9.36
CA ARG A 26 -12.27 -7.21 -10.28
C ARG A 26 -11.80 -6.27 -11.39
N ARG A 27 -10.67 -5.60 -11.16
CA ARG A 27 -10.06 -4.67 -12.14
C ARG A 27 -9.67 -5.44 -13.41
N GLN A 28 -9.49 -4.71 -14.51
CA GLN A 28 -8.76 -5.15 -15.69
C GLN A 28 -7.64 -4.14 -15.92
N LEU A 29 -6.42 -4.52 -15.54
CA LEU A 29 -5.23 -3.69 -15.75
C LEU A 29 -4.54 -4.06 -17.07
N SER A 30 -4.11 -3.07 -17.84
CA SER A 30 -3.22 -3.23 -18.99
C SER A 30 -2.12 -2.16 -18.94
N ALA A 31 -0.88 -2.56 -19.23
CA ALA A 31 0.24 -1.63 -19.33
C ALA A 31 0.09 -0.77 -20.60
N LYS A 32 -0.13 0.54 -20.44
CA LYS A 32 -0.28 1.49 -21.56
C LYS A 32 1.01 2.23 -21.90
N ALA A 33 1.85 2.50 -20.92
CA ALA A 33 3.12 3.21 -21.08
C ALA A 33 4.00 3.01 -19.84
N ILE A 34 5.30 3.20 -20.02
CA ILE A 34 6.29 3.30 -18.95
C ILE A 34 6.80 4.74 -18.97
N TYR A 35 6.77 5.42 -17.83
CA TYR A 35 7.19 6.82 -17.72
C TYR A 35 8.44 6.93 -16.83
N SER A 36 9.37 7.81 -17.20
CA SER A 36 10.55 8.17 -16.38
C SER A 36 10.25 9.24 -15.33
N SER A 37 9.05 9.82 -15.36
CA SER A 37 8.52 10.74 -14.35
C SER A 37 7.02 10.52 -14.23
N PHE A 38 6.44 10.85 -13.07
CA PHE A 38 5.00 10.69 -12.88
C PHE A 38 4.25 11.75 -13.69
N PRO A 39 3.31 11.37 -14.59
CA PRO A 39 2.56 12.34 -15.39
C PRO A 39 1.57 13.17 -14.55
N ALA A 40 1.37 12.80 -13.29
CA ALA A 40 0.47 13.44 -12.34
C ALA A 40 1.00 13.28 -10.92
N THR A 41 0.50 14.11 -10.00
CA THR A 41 0.65 13.89 -8.56
C THR A 41 -0.04 12.58 -8.20
N LEU A 42 0.66 11.70 -7.50
CA LEU A 42 0.16 10.40 -7.08
C LEU A 42 -0.14 10.41 -5.59
N HIS A 43 -1.17 9.69 -5.20
CA HIS A 43 -1.60 9.51 -3.83
C HIS A 43 -1.60 8.01 -3.50
N TYR A 44 -1.14 7.68 -2.30
CA TYR A 44 -1.12 6.34 -1.74
C TYR A 44 -1.84 6.38 -0.39
N TYR A 45 -2.89 5.56 -0.25
CA TYR A 45 -3.55 5.35 1.03
C TYR A 45 -2.75 4.31 1.81
N ALA A 46 -2.15 4.73 2.91
CA ALA A 46 -1.43 3.87 3.84
C ALA A 46 -2.33 3.57 5.05
N PRO A 47 -2.80 2.33 5.21
CA PRO A 47 -3.61 1.91 6.36
C PRO A 47 -2.89 2.03 7.70
N LYS A 48 -1.55 2.02 7.69
CA LYS A 48 -0.69 2.03 8.87
C LYS A 48 0.38 3.13 8.75
N PRO A 49 0.95 3.60 9.87
CA PRO A 49 2.06 4.57 9.85
C PRO A 49 3.32 4.04 9.14
N VAL A 50 3.52 2.72 9.20
CA VAL A 50 4.59 2.00 8.48
C VAL A 50 4.02 1.26 7.28
N SER A 51 4.89 0.80 6.37
CA SER A 51 4.48 -0.02 5.23
C SER A 51 3.59 -1.18 5.69
N SER A 52 2.38 -1.24 5.12
CA SER A 52 1.44 -2.33 5.34
C SER A 52 1.59 -3.46 4.32
N LEU A 53 2.59 -3.40 3.44
CA LEU A 53 2.84 -4.49 2.48
C LEU A 53 3.15 -5.80 3.21
N PHE A 54 2.54 -6.89 2.75
CA PHE A 54 2.69 -8.23 3.36
C PHE A 54 2.73 -9.32 2.28
N ASP A 55 3.36 -10.47 2.55
CA ASP A 55 3.28 -11.59 1.60
C ASP A 55 1.81 -12.05 1.52
N SER A 56 1.26 -12.05 0.31
CA SER A 56 -0.09 -12.51 0.00
C SER A 56 -0.44 -13.89 0.59
N LYS A 57 0.55 -14.74 0.89
CA LYS A 57 0.37 -16.02 1.58
C LYS A 57 -0.10 -15.87 3.04
N GLU A 58 0.21 -14.75 3.68
CA GLU A 58 -0.19 -14.41 5.06
C GLU A 58 -1.62 -13.85 5.15
N LYS A 59 -2.34 -13.76 4.02
CA LYS A 59 -3.65 -13.10 3.96
C LYS A 59 -4.68 -13.67 4.93
N ASP A 60 -4.68 -14.99 5.12
CA ASP A 60 -5.62 -15.66 6.03
C ASP A 60 -5.33 -15.33 7.51
N GLU A 61 -4.08 -14.99 7.83
CA GLU A 61 -3.64 -14.55 9.16
C GLU A 61 -3.87 -13.04 9.37
N ARG A 62 -4.17 -12.31 8.30
CA ARG A 62 -4.32 -10.85 8.25
C ARG A 62 -5.70 -10.44 7.69
N PRO A 63 -6.81 -10.86 8.32
CA PRO A 63 -8.16 -10.69 7.77
C PRO A 63 -8.60 -9.22 7.62
N HIS A 64 -7.93 -8.30 8.30
CA HIS A 64 -8.22 -6.87 8.28
C HIS A 64 -7.26 -6.05 7.41
N ASP A 65 -6.18 -6.65 6.89
CA ASP A 65 -5.27 -5.95 6.00
C ASP A 65 -5.91 -5.81 4.61
N ILE A 66 -5.69 -4.66 3.96
CA ILE A 66 -6.26 -4.38 2.65
C ILE A 66 -5.65 -5.33 1.63
N SER A 67 -6.48 -6.08 0.90
CA SER A 67 -6.00 -7.06 -0.08
C SER A 67 -5.12 -6.47 -1.19
N ALA A 68 -5.18 -5.16 -1.44
CA ALA A 68 -4.32 -4.46 -2.40
C ALA A 68 -2.89 -4.22 -1.89
N GLU A 69 -2.64 -4.38 -0.59
CA GLU A 69 -1.31 -4.31 0.04
C GLU A 69 -0.58 -5.66 0.01
N GLY A 70 -1.27 -6.74 -0.34
CA GLY A 70 -0.68 -8.06 -0.47
C GLY A 70 0.23 -8.15 -1.69
N VAL A 71 1.49 -8.54 -1.47
CA VAL A 71 2.52 -8.73 -2.50
C VAL A 71 2.86 -10.21 -2.66
N THR A 72 3.18 -10.63 -3.88
CA THR A 72 3.79 -11.91 -4.18
C THR A 72 5.30 -11.79 -4.01
N VAL A 73 5.84 -12.54 -3.05
CA VAL A 73 7.28 -12.67 -2.82
C VAL A 73 7.79 -13.90 -3.57
N GLU A 74 8.77 -13.70 -4.45
CA GLU A 74 9.43 -14.79 -5.17
C GLU A 74 10.32 -15.64 -4.24
N PRO A 75 10.71 -16.87 -4.64
CA PRO A 75 11.59 -17.72 -3.82
C PRO A 75 12.93 -17.07 -3.45
N SER A 76 13.38 -16.07 -4.20
CA SER A 76 14.58 -15.27 -3.87
C SER A 76 14.39 -14.31 -2.70
N GLY A 77 13.16 -14.16 -2.19
CA GLY A 77 12.81 -13.15 -1.18
C GLY A 77 12.52 -11.77 -1.75
N LEU A 78 12.59 -11.59 -3.07
CA LEU A 78 12.38 -10.31 -3.74
C LEU A 78 10.93 -10.14 -4.21
N VAL A 79 10.48 -8.89 -4.24
CA VAL A 79 9.19 -8.48 -4.81
C VAL A 79 9.46 -7.83 -6.15
N TYR A 80 9.07 -8.49 -7.24
CA TYR A 80 9.23 -7.95 -8.59
C TYR A 80 7.98 -7.20 -9.03
N PRO A 81 8.13 -6.04 -9.72
CA PRO A 81 7.00 -5.35 -10.31
C PRO A 81 6.24 -6.28 -11.25
N ALA A 82 4.97 -6.52 -10.92
CA ALA A 82 4.06 -7.30 -11.74
C ALA A 82 2.67 -6.68 -11.64
N PHE A 83 1.85 -6.90 -12.65
CA PHE A 83 0.43 -6.58 -12.58
C PHE A 83 -0.35 -7.82 -12.99
N ASN A 84 -1.37 -8.18 -12.22
CA ASN A 84 -2.39 -9.10 -12.68
C ASN A 84 -3.66 -8.33 -13.00
N ARG A 85 -4.76 -9.03 -13.33
CA ARG A 85 -6.01 -8.33 -13.68
C ARG A 85 -6.48 -7.42 -12.55
N SER A 86 -6.30 -7.79 -11.28
CA SER A 86 -6.95 -7.16 -10.13
C SER A 86 -6.02 -6.35 -9.22
N VAL A 87 -4.71 -6.63 -9.19
CA VAL A 87 -3.74 -5.95 -8.31
C VAL A 87 -2.39 -5.74 -9.00
N SER A 88 -1.67 -4.69 -8.58
CA SER A 88 -0.23 -4.55 -8.81
C SER A 88 0.54 -5.25 -7.68
N ASN A 89 1.70 -5.81 -7.99
CA ASN A 89 2.60 -6.41 -7.03
C ASN A 89 3.48 -5.31 -6.40
N GLY A 90 2.94 -4.63 -5.39
CA GLY A 90 3.57 -3.51 -4.70
C GLY A 90 2.57 -2.40 -4.35
N ALA A 91 3.05 -1.34 -3.71
CA ALA A 91 2.22 -0.21 -3.30
C ALA A 91 1.50 0.44 -4.50
N VAL A 92 0.17 0.51 -4.43
CA VAL A 92 -0.65 1.05 -5.52
C VAL A 92 -0.88 2.54 -5.28
N MET A 93 -0.42 3.38 -6.21
CA MET A 93 -0.63 4.82 -6.15
C MET A 93 -1.48 5.29 -7.33
N PHE A 94 -2.38 6.26 -7.08
CA PHE A 94 -3.26 6.79 -8.12
C PHE A 94 -3.20 8.33 -8.18
N PRO A 95 -3.41 8.92 -9.37
CA PRO A 95 -3.69 10.35 -9.45
C PRO A 95 -4.99 10.71 -8.75
N ASN A 96 -5.18 11.99 -8.44
CA ASN A 96 -6.41 12.52 -7.85
C ASN A 96 -7.59 12.40 -8.83
N THR A 97 -8.18 11.21 -8.87
CA THR A 97 -9.29 10.81 -9.72
C THR A 97 -10.44 10.37 -8.84
N PHE A 98 -11.65 10.33 -9.40
CA PHE A 98 -12.81 9.78 -8.69
C PHE A 98 -12.51 8.40 -8.09
N MET A 99 -11.83 7.52 -8.84
CA MET A 99 -11.44 6.19 -8.33
C MET A 99 -10.56 6.28 -7.09
N MET A 100 -9.53 7.15 -7.08
CA MET A 100 -8.67 7.28 -5.90
C MET A 100 -9.44 7.83 -4.69
N GLN A 101 -10.28 8.85 -4.90
CA GLN A 101 -11.11 9.42 -3.84
C GLN A 101 -12.06 8.36 -3.26
N GLU A 102 -12.73 7.58 -4.11
CA GLU A 102 -13.62 6.50 -3.68
C GLU A 102 -12.87 5.41 -2.90
N LEU A 103 -11.68 5.00 -3.34
CA LEU A 103 -10.88 4.01 -2.62
C LEU A 103 -10.45 4.50 -1.24
N ILE A 104 -9.98 5.75 -1.12
CA ILE A 104 -9.61 6.34 0.17
C ILE A 104 -10.82 6.35 1.10
N ARG A 105 -11.97 6.87 0.64
CA ARG A 105 -13.19 6.95 1.45
C ARG A 105 -13.65 5.57 1.89
N MET A 106 -13.71 4.62 0.96
CA MET A 106 -14.07 3.24 1.24
C MET A 106 -13.16 2.61 2.30
N HIS A 107 -11.83 2.73 2.16
CA HIS A 107 -10.89 2.14 3.13
C HIS A 107 -10.92 2.83 4.49
N PHE A 108 -11.18 4.14 4.51
CA PHE A 108 -11.34 4.89 5.74
C PHE A 108 -12.65 4.52 6.46
N ASP A 109 -13.77 4.42 5.74
CA ASP A 109 -15.05 3.99 6.28
C ASP A 109 -14.96 2.56 6.85
N TYR A 110 -14.24 1.64 6.19
CA TYR A 110 -13.98 0.30 6.74
C TYR A 110 -13.14 0.32 8.02
N MET A 111 -12.23 1.28 8.16
CA MET A 111 -11.45 1.44 9.39
C MET A 111 -12.36 1.93 10.52
N LEU A 112 -13.20 2.94 10.26
CA LEU A 112 -14.17 3.47 11.23
C LEU A 112 -15.17 2.40 11.68
N ASP A 113 -15.73 1.62 10.76
CA ASP A 113 -16.64 0.52 11.09
C ASP A 113 -15.98 -0.48 12.06
N ARG A 114 -14.68 -0.76 11.89
CA ARG A 114 -13.92 -1.64 12.79
C ARG A 114 -13.67 -1.02 14.15
N GLU A 115 -13.36 0.27 14.19
CA GLU A 115 -13.19 1.02 15.44
C GLU A 115 -14.50 1.00 16.25
N ASP A 116 -15.64 1.22 15.60
CA ASP A 116 -16.97 1.16 16.20
C ASP A 116 -17.33 -0.25 16.70
N GLU A 117 -16.85 -1.30 16.03
CA GLU A 117 -16.96 -2.70 16.47
C GLU A 117 -16.04 -3.04 17.66
N GLY A 118 -15.19 -2.10 18.10
CA GLY A 118 -14.28 -2.26 19.24
C GLY A 118 -12.94 -2.90 18.88
N HIS A 119 -12.59 -2.96 17.59
CA HIS A 119 -11.27 -3.41 17.15
C HIS A 119 -10.22 -2.31 17.30
N GLU A 120 -8.99 -2.71 17.65
CA GLU A 120 -7.85 -1.82 17.56
C GLU A 120 -7.55 -1.49 16.09
N VAL A 121 -7.40 -0.19 15.80
CA VAL A 121 -7.15 0.34 14.46
C VAL A 121 -5.97 1.30 14.50
N ASP A 122 -5.14 1.22 13.45
CA ASP A 122 -4.07 2.18 13.21
C ASP A 122 -4.62 3.45 12.57
N THR A 123 -3.96 4.59 12.81
CA THR A 123 -4.26 5.83 12.08
C THR A 123 -3.75 5.72 10.64
N PRO A 124 -4.63 5.84 9.63
CA PRO A 124 -4.22 5.82 8.23
C PRO A 124 -3.64 7.18 7.81
N PHE A 125 -2.76 7.13 6.82
CA PHE A 125 -2.17 8.31 6.17
C PHE A 125 -2.43 8.31 4.67
N VAL A 126 -2.39 9.50 4.06
CA VAL A 126 -2.34 9.63 2.60
C VAL A 126 -0.99 10.21 2.22
N TYR A 127 -0.11 9.37 1.70
CA TYR A 127 1.17 9.82 1.17
C TYR A 127 0.99 10.38 -0.23
N THR A 128 1.57 11.55 -0.49
CA THR A 128 1.45 12.25 -1.76
C THR A 128 2.82 12.41 -2.41
N ILE A 129 2.97 11.86 -3.61
CA ILE A 129 4.15 12.04 -4.45
C ILE A 129 3.82 13.11 -5.47
N ALA A 130 4.47 14.27 -5.34
CA ALA A 130 4.30 15.38 -6.26
C ALA A 130 4.71 14.97 -7.69
N ARG A 131 3.95 15.42 -8.69
CA ARG A 131 4.33 15.33 -10.11
C ARG A 131 5.76 15.84 -10.35
N GLU A 132 6.12 16.87 -9.59
CA GLU A 132 7.38 17.60 -9.69
C GLU A 132 8.44 17.08 -8.70
N LEU A 133 8.37 15.79 -8.34
CA LEU A 133 9.34 15.15 -7.45
C LEU A 133 10.78 15.39 -7.94
N ASN A 134 11.05 15.15 -9.23
CA ASN A 134 12.39 15.37 -9.79
C ASN A 134 12.84 16.82 -9.64
N GLN A 135 11.96 17.80 -9.86
CA GLN A 135 12.29 19.22 -9.66
C GLN A 135 12.51 19.56 -8.18
N SER A 136 11.76 18.90 -7.28
CA SER A 136 11.93 19.04 -5.84
C SER A 136 13.28 18.47 -5.39
N LEU A 137 13.68 17.33 -5.96
CA LEU A 137 15.00 16.73 -5.75
C LEU A 137 16.12 17.59 -6.34
N ASP A 138 15.95 18.11 -7.55
CA ASP A 138 16.90 19.03 -8.19
C ASP A 138 17.12 20.26 -7.31
N LYS A 139 16.03 20.85 -6.79
CA LYS A 139 16.10 21.98 -5.85
C LYS A 139 16.77 21.57 -4.55
N PHE A 140 16.43 20.41 -4.00
CA PHE A 140 17.02 19.91 -2.77
C PHE A 140 18.54 19.77 -2.91
N TYR A 141 19.02 19.10 -3.96
CA TYR A 141 20.44 18.96 -4.22
C TYR A 141 21.11 20.31 -4.51
N ALA A 142 20.49 21.17 -5.31
CA ALA A 142 21.05 22.48 -5.63
C ALA A 142 21.17 23.40 -4.40
N GLN A 143 20.26 23.26 -3.42
CA GLN A 143 20.17 24.18 -2.29
C GLN A 143 20.86 23.66 -1.02
N TYR A 144 20.90 22.34 -0.82
CA TYR A 144 21.36 21.74 0.44
C TYR A 144 22.54 20.77 0.29
N ALA A 145 22.85 20.30 -0.93
CA ALA A 145 23.99 19.42 -1.14
C ALA A 145 25.24 20.20 -1.54
N GLN A 146 26.41 19.74 -1.08
CA GLN A 146 27.68 20.17 -1.63
C GLN A 146 27.84 19.56 -3.02
N LYS A 147 28.06 20.40 -4.03
CA LYS A 147 28.20 19.97 -5.41
C LYS A 147 29.65 20.02 -5.85
N GLU A 148 30.17 18.87 -6.27
CA GLU A 148 31.48 18.73 -6.91
C GLU A 148 31.36 17.80 -8.12
N THR A 149 32.36 17.80 -9.00
CA THR A 149 32.40 16.88 -10.14
C THR A 149 32.89 15.52 -9.69
N ALA A 150 32.50 14.46 -10.41
CA ALA A 150 32.99 13.12 -10.13
C ALA A 150 34.53 13.04 -10.21
N ASP A 151 35.15 13.75 -11.16
CA ASP A 151 36.61 13.80 -11.29
C ASP A 151 37.27 14.42 -10.05
N SER A 152 36.78 15.59 -9.60
CA SER A 152 37.30 16.26 -8.39
C SER A 152 37.10 15.40 -7.15
N TRP A 153 35.96 14.71 -7.05
CA TRP A 153 35.67 13.82 -5.94
C TRP A 153 36.63 12.63 -5.94
N LEU A 154 36.85 11.99 -7.09
CA LEU A 154 37.76 10.85 -7.24
C LEU A 154 39.22 11.22 -6.95
N ASP A 155 39.67 12.40 -7.37
CA ASP A 155 41.01 12.90 -7.06
C ASP A 155 41.21 13.13 -5.55
N ALA A 156 40.13 13.44 -4.83
CA ALA A 156 40.16 13.69 -3.38
C ALA A 156 39.87 12.44 -2.53
N HIS A 157 39.36 11.35 -3.11
CA HIS A 157 38.92 10.15 -2.40
C HIS A 157 39.56 8.89 -2.98
N ASP A 158 40.80 8.64 -2.58
CA ASP A 158 41.58 7.46 -2.94
C ASP A 158 40.85 6.17 -2.53
N PHE A 159 40.62 5.26 -3.48
CA PHE A 159 39.84 4.03 -3.22
C PHE A 159 40.44 3.15 -2.11
N LYS A 160 41.76 3.15 -1.94
CA LYS A 160 42.44 2.39 -0.88
C LYS A 160 42.06 2.85 0.54
N ASP A 161 41.56 4.08 0.67
CA ASP A 161 41.16 4.70 1.93
C ASP A 161 39.65 4.59 2.17
N ALA A 162 38.91 3.93 1.26
CA ALA A 162 37.49 3.65 1.42
C ALA A 162 37.24 2.73 2.61
N VAL A 163 36.20 3.03 3.38
CA VAL A 163 35.75 2.20 4.50
C VAL A 163 34.91 1.05 3.94
N ALA A 164 35.09 -0.16 4.48
CA ALA A 164 34.29 -1.32 4.08
C ALA A 164 32.82 -1.14 4.44
N ASP A 165 31.92 -1.64 3.59
CA ASP A 165 30.47 -1.50 3.74
C ASP A 165 29.95 -2.05 5.08
N ASP A 166 30.59 -3.09 5.63
CA ASP A 166 30.22 -3.76 6.89
C ASP A 166 30.83 -3.13 8.15
N ALA A 167 31.61 -2.05 8.00
CA ALA A 167 32.27 -1.34 9.09
C ALA A 167 31.43 -0.15 9.60
N ASP A 168 30.13 -0.36 9.87
CA ASP A 168 29.17 0.65 10.37
C ASP A 168 29.72 1.56 11.48
N PRO A 169 30.41 1.04 12.52
CA PRO A 169 30.92 1.90 13.60
C PRO A 169 31.98 2.90 13.12
N VAL A 170 32.65 2.64 12.00
CA VAL A 170 33.73 3.47 11.47
C VAL A 170 33.19 4.61 10.62
N TRP A 171 32.27 4.33 9.70
CA TRP A 171 31.72 5.36 8.80
C TRP A 171 30.59 6.18 9.44
N MET A 172 29.88 5.67 10.46
CA MET A 172 28.90 6.44 11.25
C MET A 172 29.54 7.38 12.29
N ALA A 173 30.84 7.24 12.56
CA ALA A 173 31.57 8.06 13.55
C ALA A 173 32.24 9.32 12.94
N LYS A 174 32.12 9.51 11.63
CA LYS A 174 32.61 10.67 10.88
C LYS A 174 31.50 11.70 10.70
#